data_AF-A0A6A6IGJ5-F1
#
_entry.id   AF-A0A6A6IGJ5-F1
#
_cell.length_a   1.000
_cell.length_b   1.000
_cell.length_c   1.000
_cell.angle_alpha   90.00
_cell.angle_beta   90.00
_cell.angle_gamma   90.00
#
_symmetry.space_group_name_H-M   'P 1'
#
loop_
_entity.id
_entity.type
_entity.pdbx_description
1 polymer ?
#
loop_
_entity_poly.entity_id
_entity_poly.type
_entity_poly.pdbx_seq_one_letter_code
_entity_poly.pdbx_strand_id
1 'polypeptide(L)'
;MSVAGSEARDSAVTCADLLAYDEEQLVRYLKRQDRGGEFDISSLAGVESLSKSQRDDLTQRLSKAALLLPLGIDDLHTRLQNVASTQDDGSPDLEPSQSRPDSIAGTPPPIAVQDLDVSSRQELARDGGRPVCSIEELCHILAAPMERYETILSWLSDSPDSETGAGELKTVFSRQFMRWWDFRKSQWDSRGLGDSEAGLSAFLEASRRRYEGSGAKAMVSAPSFDETIQRQWQHMPASRQPPPPEGQTFAAYSDTVKIRLAPYHFTPSLQLRKDPQKQTAWTDWLEYLGFELRCLEMLTAVAESLEPKYHRSTRRLLRATQPNGNNAASGVNMAKELAAARADRDASQKSIDNFLRETEAYTRARRDALYQRHRVEWVIKEARLMEAEMSLQRNLAKSRKRKQRDEEPPEPQPKRTRQRGGGGGMQRRSQRLILGVRVLGGVRGVIPAGKTERALAPCV
;
A
#
# COMPACT_ATOMS: atom_id res chain seq x y z
N MET A 1 -31.35 70.70 25.73
CA MET A 1 -29.90 70.63 25.41
C MET A 1 -29.57 69.16 25.19
N SER A 2 -29.59 68.70 23.93
CA SER A 2 -29.11 67.36 23.54
C SER A 2 -27.80 67.54 22.81
N VAL A 3 -26.74 66.95 23.36
CA VAL A 3 -25.41 66.89 22.75
C VAL A 3 -25.45 65.79 21.70
N ALA A 4 -25.23 66.18 20.45
CA ALA A 4 -25.11 65.29 19.31
C ALA A 4 -23.82 64.46 19.42
N GLY A 5 -23.97 63.14 19.55
CA GLY A 5 -22.89 62.18 19.31
C GLY A 5 -22.76 61.98 17.81
N SER A 6 -21.75 62.59 17.21
CA SER A 6 -21.33 62.35 15.83
C SER A 6 -20.72 60.95 15.74
N GLU A 7 -21.50 59.96 15.31
CA GLU A 7 -20.96 58.70 14.79
C GLU A 7 -20.07 59.01 13.58
N ALA A 8 -18.76 58.82 13.73
CA ALA A 8 -17.83 58.85 12.63
C ALA A 8 -18.20 57.73 11.66
N ARG A 9 -18.74 58.09 10.49
CA ARG A 9 -18.89 57.18 9.36
C ARG A 9 -17.49 56.70 8.97
N ASP A 10 -17.20 55.42 9.19
CA ASP A 10 -16.04 54.76 8.60
C ASP A 10 -16.03 55.03 7.10
N SER A 11 -14.93 55.63 6.63
CA SER A 11 -14.77 56.00 5.23
C SER A 11 -14.73 54.72 4.39
N ALA A 12 -15.69 54.56 3.47
CA ALA A 12 -15.71 53.42 2.56
C ALA A 12 -14.41 53.40 1.73
N VAL A 13 -13.66 52.30 1.80
CA VAL A 13 -12.40 52.12 1.07
C VAL A 13 -12.68 52.12 -0.43
N THR A 14 -12.03 53.00 -1.19
CA THR A 14 -12.19 53.10 -2.64
C THR A 14 -11.12 52.29 -3.38
N CYS A 15 -11.32 52.03 -4.68
CA CYS A 15 -10.30 51.36 -5.49
C CYS A 15 -8.99 52.15 -5.60
N ALA A 16 -9.05 53.48 -5.52
CA ALA A 16 -7.86 54.34 -5.51
C ALA A 16 -7.05 54.15 -4.22
N ASP A 17 -7.73 53.94 -3.09
CA ASP A 17 -7.08 53.66 -1.81
C ASP A 17 -6.37 52.30 -1.84
N LEU A 18 -7.01 51.27 -2.41
CA LEU A 18 -6.38 49.95 -2.56
C LEU A 18 -5.14 49.96 -3.48
N LEU A 19 -5.14 50.79 -4.52
CA LEU A 19 -3.95 51.00 -5.35
C LEU A 19 -2.82 51.73 -4.60
N ALA A 20 -3.15 52.52 -3.57
CA ALA A 20 -2.16 53.19 -2.73
C ALA A 20 -1.63 52.31 -1.58
N TYR A 21 -2.33 51.21 -1.24
CA TYR A 21 -1.95 50.34 -0.12
C TYR A 21 -0.65 49.59 -0.36
N ASP A 22 0.17 49.48 0.69
CA ASP A 22 1.28 48.53 0.70
C ASP A 22 0.80 47.07 0.78
N GLU A 23 1.71 46.13 0.56
CA GLU A 23 1.40 44.70 0.51
C GLU A 23 0.79 44.18 1.83
N GLU A 24 1.21 44.70 2.99
CA GLU A 24 0.68 44.29 4.29
C GLU A 24 -0.71 44.88 4.57
N GLN A 25 -0.95 46.11 4.13
CA GLN A 25 -2.24 46.77 4.20
C GLN A 25 -3.27 46.06 3.33
N LEU A 26 -2.87 45.59 2.14
CA LEU A 26 -3.71 44.77 1.26
C LEU A 26 -4.06 43.42 1.89
N VAL A 27 -3.09 42.74 2.51
CA VAL A 27 -3.34 41.47 3.23
C VAL A 27 -4.30 41.71 4.41
N ARG A 28 -4.11 42.78 5.18
CA ARG A 28 -5.01 43.14 6.30
C ARG A 28 -6.41 43.57 5.84
N TYR A 29 -6.53 44.11 4.63
CA TYR A 29 -7.81 44.43 4.02
C TYR A 29 -8.54 43.16 3.57
N LEU A 30 -7.87 42.29 2.82
CA LEU A 30 -8.43 41.02 2.34
C LEU A 30 -8.86 40.11 3.50
N LYS A 31 -8.07 40.04 4.58
CA LYS A 31 -8.43 39.30 5.79
C LYS A 31 -9.72 39.81 6.47
N ARG A 32 -10.05 41.10 6.31
CA ARG A 32 -11.29 41.69 6.84
C ARG A 32 -12.50 41.47 5.93
N GLN A 33 -12.26 41.21 4.65
CA GLN A 33 -13.31 40.94 3.65
C GLN A 33 -13.51 39.44 3.40
N ASP A 34 -12.82 38.58 4.15
CA ASP A 34 -12.95 37.13 4.08
C ASP A 34 -14.26 36.67 4.74
N ARG A 35 -15.16 36.10 3.94
CA ARG A 35 -16.40 35.48 4.41
C ARG A 35 -16.39 33.97 4.14
N GLY A 36 -15.41 33.27 4.70
CA GLY A 36 -15.31 31.82 4.58
C GLY A 36 -14.80 31.38 3.20
N GLY A 37 -13.77 32.06 2.71
CA GLY A 37 -13.07 31.67 1.50
C GLY A 37 -13.44 32.47 0.25
N GLU A 38 -14.39 33.40 0.32
CA GLU A 38 -14.68 34.36 -0.76
C GLU A 38 -14.42 35.79 -0.27
N PHE A 39 -13.63 36.56 -1.03
CA PHE A 39 -13.33 37.96 -0.71
C PHE A 39 -14.41 38.84 -1.33
N ASP A 40 -15.29 39.41 -0.50
CA ASP A 40 -16.34 40.30 -0.98
C ASP A 40 -15.77 41.68 -1.33
N ILE A 41 -15.35 41.83 -2.59
CA ILE A 41 -14.87 43.10 -3.17
C ILE A 41 -15.97 43.85 -3.91
N SER A 42 -17.22 43.38 -3.86
CA SER A 42 -18.36 43.95 -4.60
C SER A 42 -18.82 45.32 -4.08
N SER A 43 -18.39 45.69 -2.86
CA SER A 43 -18.69 46.97 -2.21
C SER A 43 -17.72 48.11 -2.57
N LEU A 44 -16.72 47.87 -3.41
CA LEU A 44 -15.70 48.85 -3.76
C LEU A 44 -16.24 49.95 -4.69
N ALA A 45 -16.29 51.18 -4.18
CA ALA A 45 -16.64 52.35 -4.98
C ALA A 45 -15.45 52.78 -5.87
N GLY A 46 -15.74 53.17 -7.12
CA GLY A 46 -14.75 53.75 -8.05
C GLY A 46 -14.10 52.77 -9.03
N VAL A 47 -14.62 51.55 -9.19
CA VAL A 47 -14.15 50.61 -10.23
C VAL A 47 -14.35 51.20 -11.64
N GLU A 48 -15.49 51.89 -11.84
CA GLU A 48 -15.92 52.52 -13.10
C GLU A 48 -14.97 53.64 -13.57
N SER A 49 -14.22 54.26 -12.64
CA SER A 49 -13.30 55.37 -12.93
C SER A 49 -11.84 54.94 -13.15
N LEU A 50 -11.53 53.64 -13.05
CA LEU A 50 -10.19 53.11 -13.29
C LEU A 50 -9.92 52.85 -14.78
N SER A 51 -8.75 53.29 -15.25
CA SER A 51 -8.23 52.87 -16.56
C SER A 51 -7.96 51.35 -16.59
N LYS A 52 -7.88 50.76 -17.78
CA LYS A 52 -7.62 49.32 -17.95
C LYS A 52 -6.33 48.88 -17.24
N SER A 53 -5.26 49.65 -17.38
CA SER A 53 -3.97 49.36 -16.71
C SER A 53 -4.06 49.42 -15.18
N GLN A 54 -4.86 50.33 -14.63
CA GLN A 54 -5.09 50.41 -13.18
C GLN A 54 -5.93 49.25 -12.66
N ARG A 55 -6.88 48.75 -13.47
CA ARG A 55 -7.62 47.54 -13.14
C ARG A 55 -6.71 46.30 -13.14
N ASP A 56 -5.87 46.17 -14.17
CA ASP A 56 -4.91 45.06 -14.26
C ASP A 56 -3.90 45.08 -13.09
N ASP A 57 -3.38 46.25 -12.71
CA ASP A 57 -2.49 46.41 -11.54
C ASP A 57 -3.18 46.06 -10.22
N LEU A 58 -4.42 46.55 -10.02
CA LEU A 58 -5.21 46.24 -8.83
C LEU A 58 -5.48 44.73 -8.72
N THR A 59 -5.87 44.08 -9.82
CA THR A 59 -6.10 42.63 -9.87
C THR A 59 -4.83 41.84 -9.54
N GLN A 60 -3.69 42.24 -10.11
CA GLN A 60 -2.41 41.58 -9.85
C GLN A 60 -1.99 41.71 -8.38
N ARG A 61 -2.16 42.91 -7.79
CA ARG A 61 -1.77 43.18 -6.40
C ARG A 61 -2.69 42.50 -5.39
N LEU A 62 -4.00 42.47 -5.63
CA LEU A 62 -4.94 41.71 -4.80
C LEU A 62 -4.67 40.21 -4.89
N SER A 63 -4.36 39.68 -6.08
CA SER A 63 -4.00 38.27 -6.27
C SER A 63 -2.72 37.91 -5.51
N LYS A 64 -1.70 38.77 -5.56
CA LYS A 64 -0.44 38.58 -4.83
C LYS A 64 -0.66 38.61 -3.31
N ALA A 65 -1.45 39.57 -2.82
CA ALA A 65 -1.79 39.66 -1.40
C ALA A 65 -2.63 38.47 -0.92
N ALA A 66 -3.54 37.94 -1.75
CA ALA A 66 -4.32 36.75 -1.44
C ALA A 66 -3.46 35.50 -1.27
N LEU A 67 -2.36 35.37 -2.00
CA LEU A 67 -1.39 34.26 -1.86
C LEU A 67 -0.57 34.32 -0.56
N LEU A 68 -0.51 35.49 0.09
CA LEU A 68 0.19 35.69 1.36
C LEU A 68 -0.71 35.46 2.58
N LEU A 69 -2.01 35.23 2.38
CA LEU A 69 -2.90 34.87 3.47
C LEU A 69 -2.64 33.41 3.90
N PRO A 70 -2.49 33.14 5.21
CA PRO A 70 -2.32 31.77 5.69
C PRO A 70 -3.59 30.98 5.40
N LEU A 71 -3.50 30.04 4.46
CA LEU A 71 -4.61 29.16 4.07
C LEU A 71 -4.83 28.11 5.16
N GLY A 72 -5.96 28.21 5.86
CA GLY A 72 -6.47 27.13 6.69
C GLY A 72 -6.86 25.94 5.83
N ILE A 73 -6.56 24.72 6.27
CA ILE A 73 -6.90 23.48 5.55
C ILE A 73 -8.42 23.37 5.36
N ASP A 74 -9.21 23.89 6.31
CA ASP A 74 -10.67 23.91 6.22
C ASP A 74 -11.18 24.85 5.11
N ASP A 75 -10.54 26.01 4.90
CA ASP A 75 -10.92 26.95 3.83
C ASP A 75 -10.62 26.40 2.43
N LEU A 76 -9.58 25.57 2.30
CA LEU A 76 -9.25 24.88 1.05
C LEU A 76 -10.33 23.85 0.68
N HIS A 77 -10.86 23.14 1.69
CA HIS A 77 -11.92 22.16 1.49
C HIS A 77 -13.24 22.83 1.05
N THR A 78 -13.60 23.95 1.69
CA THR A 78 -14.80 24.71 1.31
C THR A 78 -14.69 25.30 -0.09
N ARG A 79 -13.50 25.80 -0.47
CA ARG A 79 -13.25 26.33 -1.83
C ARG A 79 -13.36 25.26 -2.91
N LEU A 80 -12.86 24.05 -2.66
CA LEU A 80 -12.96 22.93 -3.60
C LEU A 80 -14.41 22.46 -3.77
N GLN A 81 -15.21 22.46 -2.70
CA GLN A 81 -16.64 22.17 -2.78
C GLN A 81 -17.41 23.22 -3.58
N ASN A 82 -17.13 24.51 -3.39
CA ASN A 82 -17.85 25.58 -4.10
C ASN A 82 -17.58 25.57 -5.62
N VAL A 83 -16.35 25.26 -6.05
CA VAL A 83 -16.00 25.13 -7.47
C VAL A 83 -16.71 23.94 -8.11
N ALA A 84 -16.88 22.83 -7.37
CA ALA A 84 -17.64 21.68 -7.85
C ALA A 84 -19.14 22.00 -8.01
N SER A 85 -19.69 22.87 -7.16
CA SER A 85 -21.11 23.27 -7.23
C SER A 85 -21.41 24.32 -8.31
N THR A 86 -20.42 25.07 -8.80
CA THR A 86 -20.65 26.11 -9.84
C THR A 86 -20.66 25.54 -11.27
N GLN A 87 -20.35 24.26 -11.44
CA GLN A 87 -20.23 23.63 -12.76
C GLN A 87 -21.55 23.06 -13.31
N ASP A 88 -22.64 23.10 -12.53
CA ASP A 88 -23.94 22.53 -12.91
C ASP A 88 -24.92 23.52 -13.56
N ASP A 89 -24.62 24.82 -13.62
CA ASP A 89 -25.49 25.80 -14.28
C ASP A 89 -25.06 26.04 -15.73
N GLY A 90 -25.47 25.12 -16.62
CA GLY A 90 -25.48 25.42 -18.05
C GLY A 90 -25.59 24.25 -19.01
N SER A 91 -26.75 23.60 -19.11
CA SER A 91 -27.32 23.18 -20.41
C SER A 91 -28.77 22.67 -20.29
N PRO A 92 -29.68 22.99 -21.23
CA PRO A 92 -31.10 22.70 -21.10
C PRO A 92 -31.48 21.29 -21.59
N ASP A 93 -32.31 20.65 -20.77
CA ASP A 93 -33.51 19.90 -21.14
C ASP A 93 -33.38 18.79 -22.21
N LEU A 94 -33.12 17.56 -21.74
CA LEU A 94 -33.61 16.35 -22.39
C LEU A 94 -34.23 15.44 -21.32
N GLU A 95 -35.55 15.63 -21.16
CA GLU A 95 -36.50 14.70 -20.55
C GLU A 95 -36.08 13.21 -20.68
N PRO A 96 -35.96 12.48 -19.55
CA PRO A 96 -35.80 11.04 -19.57
C PRO A 96 -37.10 10.41 -20.06
N SER A 97 -37.11 9.93 -21.31
CA SER A 97 -38.19 9.10 -21.82
C SER A 97 -38.41 7.90 -20.91
N GLN A 98 -39.50 7.94 -20.15
CA GLN A 98 -40.03 6.82 -19.38
C GLN A 98 -40.32 5.66 -20.33
N SER A 99 -39.44 4.66 -20.32
CA SER A 99 -39.69 3.38 -20.96
C SER A 99 -40.57 2.55 -20.04
N ARG A 100 -41.80 2.31 -20.51
CA ARG A 100 -42.78 1.38 -19.99
C ARG A 100 -42.20 -0.05 -19.91
N PRO A 101 -42.59 -0.88 -18.93
CA PRO A 101 -41.91 -2.14 -18.67
C PRO A 101 -42.40 -3.24 -19.63
N ASP A 102 -41.52 -3.66 -20.53
CA ASP A 102 -41.66 -4.96 -21.18
C ASP A 102 -40.80 -5.99 -20.44
N SER A 103 -41.52 -6.99 -19.95
CA SER A 103 -41.07 -8.13 -19.18
C SER A 103 -39.96 -8.91 -19.91
N ILE A 104 -38.73 -8.83 -19.40
CA ILE A 104 -37.66 -9.77 -19.74
C ILE A 104 -36.99 -10.22 -18.44
N ALA A 105 -36.79 -11.53 -18.37
CA ALA A 105 -36.24 -12.34 -17.29
C ALA A 105 -35.26 -11.64 -16.32
N GLY A 106 -35.48 -11.90 -15.03
CA GLY A 106 -34.75 -11.31 -13.91
C GLY A 106 -33.24 -11.35 -14.07
N THR A 107 -32.65 -10.16 -14.19
CA THR A 107 -31.25 -9.95 -13.84
C THR A 107 -31.18 -9.93 -12.31
N PRO A 108 -30.40 -10.81 -11.65
CA PRO A 108 -30.23 -10.73 -10.20
C PRO A 108 -29.64 -9.37 -9.82
N PRO A 109 -30.02 -8.80 -8.66
CA PRO A 109 -29.52 -7.50 -8.25
C PRO A 109 -27.98 -7.50 -8.18
N PRO A 110 -27.33 -6.37 -8.51
CA PRO A 110 -25.88 -6.27 -8.44
C PRO A 110 -25.41 -6.56 -7.01
N ILE A 111 -24.42 -7.45 -6.89
CA ILE A 111 -23.79 -7.82 -5.61
C ILE A 111 -23.21 -6.53 -5.02
N ALA A 112 -23.55 -6.21 -3.77
CA ALA A 112 -22.91 -5.09 -3.10
C ALA A 112 -21.43 -5.41 -2.87
N VAL A 113 -20.55 -4.51 -3.30
CA VAL A 113 -19.08 -4.68 -3.16
C VAL A 113 -18.67 -5.00 -1.70
N GLN A 114 -19.41 -4.46 -0.72
CA GLN A 114 -19.19 -4.73 0.70
C GLN A 114 -19.47 -6.19 1.09
N ASP A 115 -20.52 -6.81 0.56
CA ASP A 115 -20.88 -8.20 0.86
C ASP A 115 -19.82 -9.17 0.32
N LEU A 116 -19.26 -8.85 -0.84
CA LEU A 116 -18.15 -9.61 -1.43
C LEU A 116 -16.87 -9.47 -0.61
N ASP A 117 -16.56 -8.28 -0.11
CA ASP A 117 -15.36 -8.05 0.68
C ASP A 117 -15.42 -8.74 2.05
N VAL A 118 -16.58 -8.67 2.72
CA VAL A 118 -16.85 -9.43 3.96
C VAL A 118 -16.73 -10.94 3.73
N SER A 119 -17.24 -11.45 2.61
CA SER A 119 -17.11 -12.88 2.27
C SER A 119 -15.66 -13.26 1.98
N SER A 120 -14.91 -12.39 1.31
CA SER A 120 -13.47 -12.59 1.05
C SER A 120 -12.66 -12.70 2.34
N ARG A 121 -12.97 -11.88 3.35
CA ARG A 121 -12.37 -11.97 4.68
C ARG A 121 -12.62 -13.34 5.33
N GLN A 122 -13.85 -13.83 5.24
CA GLN A 122 -14.22 -15.11 5.85
C GLN A 122 -13.51 -16.28 5.18
N GLU A 123 -13.45 -16.32 3.85
CA GLU A 123 -12.71 -17.37 3.15
C GLU A 123 -11.19 -17.26 3.38
N LEU A 124 -10.64 -16.05 3.45
CA LEU A 124 -9.24 -15.84 3.82
C LEU A 124 -8.93 -16.47 5.18
N ALA A 125 -9.76 -16.17 6.19
CA ALA A 125 -9.61 -16.73 7.53
C ALA A 125 -9.80 -18.26 7.55
N ARG A 126 -10.74 -18.77 6.75
CA ARG A 126 -11.01 -20.21 6.64
C ARG A 126 -9.83 -20.98 6.05
N ASP A 127 -9.14 -20.42 5.07
CA ASP A 127 -7.95 -21.04 4.47
C ASP A 127 -6.67 -20.83 5.30
N GLY A 128 -6.77 -20.20 6.47
CA GLY A 128 -5.65 -19.99 7.39
C GLY A 128 -4.87 -18.68 7.16
N GLY A 129 -5.34 -17.83 6.26
CA GLY A 129 -4.87 -16.45 6.14
C GLY A 129 -5.36 -15.59 7.32
N ARG A 130 -4.72 -14.43 7.53
CA ARG A 130 -5.11 -13.47 8.58
C ARG A 130 -5.60 -12.17 7.94
N PRO A 131 -6.85 -11.74 8.17
CA PRO A 131 -7.31 -10.43 7.74
C PRO A 131 -6.50 -9.30 8.39
N VAL A 132 -6.28 -8.20 7.66
CA VAL A 132 -5.43 -7.08 8.12
C VAL A 132 -6.00 -6.31 9.32
N CYS A 133 -7.32 -6.19 9.40
CA CYS A 133 -8.06 -5.48 10.45
C CYS A 133 -9.36 -6.22 10.76
N SER A 134 -10.25 -5.73 11.64
CA SER A 134 -11.63 -6.25 11.77
C SER A 134 -12.60 -5.66 10.72
N ILE A 135 -13.83 -6.17 10.60
CA ILE A 135 -14.85 -5.56 9.71
C ILE A 135 -15.24 -4.19 10.28
N GLU A 136 -15.42 -4.11 11.58
CA GLU A 136 -15.75 -2.88 12.31
C GLU A 136 -14.63 -1.85 12.15
N GLU A 137 -13.37 -2.27 12.27
CA GLU A 137 -12.21 -1.41 12.02
C GLU A 137 -12.17 -0.91 10.58
N LEU A 138 -12.46 -1.76 9.59
CA LEU A 138 -12.56 -1.32 8.20
C LEU A 138 -13.70 -0.30 8.00
N CYS A 139 -14.87 -0.53 8.61
CA CYS A 139 -15.97 0.43 8.57
C CYS A 139 -15.57 1.78 9.20
N HIS A 140 -14.80 1.76 10.28
CA HIS A 140 -14.25 2.99 10.88
C HIS A 140 -13.23 3.68 9.99
N ILE A 141 -12.35 2.93 9.31
CA ILE A 141 -11.41 3.48 8.33
C ILE A 141 -12.17 4.10 7.15
N LEU A 142 -13.22 3.44 6.65
CA LEU A 142 -14.06 3.97 5.56
C LEU A 142 -14.80 5.24 5.95
N ALA A 143 -15.17 5.40 7.23
CA ALA A 143 -15.82 6.60 7.73
C ALA A 143 -14.84 7.80 7.86
N ALA A 144 -13.55 7.54 8.12
CA ALA A 144 -12.51 8.57 8.22
C ALA A 144 -11.17 8.11 7.59
N PRO A 145 -11.08 8.04 6.25
CA PRO A 145 -9.93 7.41 5.58
C PRO A 145 -8.59 8.10 5.84
N MET A 146 -8.59 9.44 5.86
CA MET A 146 -7.37 10.25 5.99
C MET A 146 -6.68 10.10 7.36
N GLU A 147 -7.39 9.64 8.39
CA GLU A 147 -6.88 9.53 9.75
C GLU A 147 -6.34 8.14 10.10
N ARG A 148 -6.72 7.09 9.35
CA ARG A 148 -6.55 5.68 9.78
C ARG A 148 -6.13 4.69 8.68
N TYR A 149 -5.74 5.17 7.51
CA TYR A 149 -5.37 4.30 6.38
C TYR A 149 -4.09 3.48 6.63
N GLU A 150 -3.25 3.85 7.61
CA GLU A 150 -1.99 3.16 7.92
C GLU A 150 -2.15 1.66 8.14
N THR A 151 -3.24 1.23 8.79
CA THR A 151 -3.49 -0.20 9.05
C THR A 151 -3.65 -1.01 7.77
N ILE A 152 -4.24 -0.41 6.72
CA ILE A 152 -4.56 -1.10 5.46
C ILE A 152 -3.63 -0.72 4.31
N LEU A 153 -2.66 0.16 4.54
CA LEU A 153 -1.68 0.64 3.55
C LEU A 153 -1.01 -0.49 2.75
N SER A 154 -0.74 -1.62 3.40
CA SER A 154 -0.14 -2.80 2.79
C SER A 154 -0.97 -3.46 1.67
N TRP A 155 -2.24 -3.05 1.53
CA TRP A 155 -3.24 -3.65 0.66
C TRP A 155 -3.88 -2.67 -0.32
N LEU A 156 -3.48 -1.40 -0.27
CA LEU A 156 -3.86 -0.40 -1.26
C LEU A 156 -2.97 -0.52 -2.51
N SER A 157 -3.46 -0.02 -3.64
CA SER A 157 -2.67 0.17 -4.85
C SER A 157 -2.84 1.62 -5.35
N ASP A 158 -2.13 2.01 -6.41
CA ASP A 158 -2.48 3.25 -7.12
C ASP A 158 -3.14 2.89 -8.47
N SER A 159 -3.80 1.72 -8.57
CA SER A 159 -4.57 1.42 -9.77
C SER A 159 -5.72 2.44 -9.83
N PRO A 160 -5.93 3.12 -10.97
CA PRO A 160 -7.00 4.11 -11.10
C PRO A 160 -8.36 3.40 -11.19
N ASP A 161 -8.81 2.79 -10.10
CA ASP A 161 -10.16 2.24 -10.01
C ASP A 161 -11.16 3.24 -9.41
N SER A 162 -10.72 4.44 -9.02
CA SER A 162 -11.53 5.68 -9.03
C SER A 162 -10.67 6.91 -8.76
N GLU A 163 -11.05 8.07 -9.32
CA GLU A 163 -10.48 9.39 -9.00
C GLU A 163 -10.55 9.75 -7.49
N THR A 164 -11.24 8.93 -6.69
CA THR A 164 -11.48 9.12 -5.25
C THR A 164 -10.77 8.12 -4.34
N GLY A 165 -10.10 7.08 -4.85
CA GLY A 165 -9.49 6.01 -4.02
C GLY A 165 -10.47 5.16 -3.20
N ALA A 166 -11.76 5.53 -3.18
CA ALA A 166 -12.80 4.89 -2.38
C ALA A 166 -13.13 3.45 -2.84
N GLY A 167 -12.87 3.11 -4.10
CA GLY A 167 -13.03 1.74 -4.60
C GLY A 167 -12.02 0.76 -4.00
N GLU A 168 -10.80 1.22 -3.74
CA GLU A 168 -9.76 0.36 -3.16
C GLU A 168 -10.02 0.05 -1.70
N LEU A 169 -10.44 1.04 -0.93
CA LEU A 169 -10.77 0.87 0.49
C LEU A 169 -11.91 -0.14 0.71
N LYS A 170 -12.81 -0.29 -0.27
CA LYS A 170 -13.92 -1.26 -0.25
C LYS A 170 -13.54 -2.67 -0.69
N THR A 171 -12.31 -2.87 -1.17
CA THR A 171 -11.85 -4.16 -1.74
C THR A 171 -10.62 -4.72 -1.03
N VAL A 172 -10.32 -4.24 0.19
CA VAL A 172 -9.14 -4.63 0.96
C VAL A 172 -9.09 -6.14 1.16
N PHE A 173 -10.17 -6.76 1.67
CA PHE A 173 -10.18 -8.19 1.95
C PHE A 173 -10.21 -9.04 0.67
N SER A 174 -10.83 -8.54 -0.40
CA SER A 174 -10.83 -9.17 -1.72
C SER A 174 -9.41 -9.24 -2.29
N ARG A 175 -8.64 -8.16 -2.15
CA ARG A 175 -7.21 -8.12 -2.52
C ARG A 175 -6.37 -9.04 -1.65
N GLN A 176 -6.60 -9.05 -0.32
CA GLN A 176 -5.94 -10.00 0.59
C GLN A 176 -6.21 -11.46 0.19
N PHE A 177 -7.47 -11.79 -0.11
CA PHE A 177 -7.87 -13.12 -0.56
C PHE A 177 -7.13 -13.52 -1.84
N MET A 178 -7.14 -12.67 -2.86
CA MET A 178 -6.46 -12.97 -4.13
C MET A 178 -4.96 -13.14 -3.92
N ARG A 179 -4.34 -12.28 -3.12
CA ARG A 179 -2.90 -12.36 -2.81
C ARG A 179 -2.54 -13.63 -2.03
N TRP A 180 -3.39 -14.04 -1.10
CA TRP A 180 -3.22 -15.29 -0.38
C TRP A 180 -3.28 -16.48 -1.34
N TRP A 181 -4.14 -16.44 -2.34
CA TRP A 181 -4.19 -17.47 -3.38
C TRP A 181 -3.03 -17.43 -4.37
N ASP A 182 -2.43 -16.26 -4.66
CA ASP A 182 -1.14 -16.18 -5.36
C ASP A 182 -0.05 -16.95 -4.58
N PHE A 183 -0.03 -16.78 -3.25
CA PHE A 183 0.88 -17.51 -2.38
C PHE A 183 0.60 -19.01 -2.44
N ARG A 184 -0.66 -19.42 -2.27
CA ARG A 184 -1.05 -20.83 -2.32
C ARG A 184 -0.66 -21.47 -3.65
N LYS A 185 -0.95 -20.83 -4.78
CA LYS A 185 -0.49 -21.27 -6.11
C LYS A 185 1.03 -21.43 -6.15
N SER A 186 1.76 -20.41 -5.69
CA SER A 186 3.23 -20.47 -5.60
C SER A 186 3.73 -21.60 -4.68
N GLN A 187 2.97 -21.98 -3.65
CA GLN A 187 3.28 -23.09 -2.73
C GLN A 187 3.25 -24.43 -3.48
N TRP A 188 2.22 -24.66 -4.31
CA TRP A 188 2.12 -25.84 -5.18
C TRP A 188 3.19 -25.84 -6.29
N ASP A 189 3.39 -24.72 -6.97
CA ASP A 189 4.42 -24.57 -8.01
C ASP A 189 5.81 -24.96 -7.48
N SER A 190 6.16 -24.47 -6.29
CA SER A 190 7.47 -24.71 -5.65
C SER A 190 7.70 -26.17 -5.24
N ARG A 191 6.66 -27.01 -5.30
CA ARG A 191 6.71 -28.46 -5.01
C ARG A 191 6.61 -29.31 -6.27
N GLY A 192 6.54 -28.70 -7.46
CA GLY A 192 6.27 -29.41 -8.72
C GLY A 192 4.83 -29.92 -8.81
N LEU A 193 3.91 -29.28 -8.09
CA LEU A 193 2.48 -29.61 -8.06
C LEU A 193 1.64 -28.51 -8.72
N GLY A 194 2.25 -27.63 -9.52
CA GLY A 194 1.55 -26.50 -10.17
C GLY A 194 0.41 -26.93 -11.08
N ASP A 195 0.58 -28.05 -11.78
CA ASP A 195 -0.46 -28.66 -12.63
C ASP A 195 -1.40 -29.60 -11.85
N SER A 196 -1.27 -29.67 -10.52
CA SER A 196 -2.15 -30.53 -9.72
C SER A 196 -3.57 -29.98 -9.70
N GLU A 197 -4.54 -30.87 -9.96
CA GLU A 197 -5.96 -30.57 -9.84
C GLU A 197 -6.33 -30.13 -8.41
N ALA A 198 -5.59 -30.61 -7.41
CA ALA A 198 -5.86 -30.30 -6.00
C ALA A 198 -5.82 -28.79 -5.69
N GLY A 199 -4.87 -28.04 -6.25
CA GLY A 199 -4.76 -26.59 -6.03
C GLY A 199 -5.92 -25.83 -6.68
N LEU A 200 -6.23 -26.16 -7.94
CA LEU A 200 -7.35 -25.57 -8.68
C LEU A 200 -8.69 -25.89 -8.02
N SER A 201 -8.93 -27.14 -7.62
CA SER A 201 -10.17 -27.54 -6.94
C SER A 201 -10.36 -26.83 -5.60
N ALA A 202 -9.29 -26.65 -4.82
CA ALA A 202 -9.35 -25.88 -3.58
C ALA A 202 -9.72 -24.40 -3.85
N PHE A 203 -9.14 -23.81 -4.89
CA PHE A 203 -9.43 -22.42 -5.29
C PHE A 203 -10.85 -22.25 -5.84
N LEU A 204 -11.33 -23.20 -6.64
CA LEU A 204 -12.71 -23.24 -7.15
C LEU A 204 -13.71 -23.28 -5.99
N GLU A 205 -13.51 -24.18 -5.04
CA GLU A 205 -14.38 -24.32 -3.88
C GLU A 205 -14.35 -23.09 -2.97
N ALA A 206 -13.18 -22.48 -2.75
CA ALA A 206 -13.09 -21.23 -2.00
C ALA A 206 -13.79 -20.08 -2.73
N SER A 207 -13.62 -19.97 -4.04
CA SER A 207 -14.30 -18.95 -4.86
C SER A 207 -15.81 -19.16 -4.83
N ARG A 208 -16.29 -20.41 -4.97
CA ARG A 208 -17.71 -20.77 -4.87
C ARG A 208 -18.31 -20.25 -3.56
N ARG A 209 -17.70 -20.59 -2.42
CA ARG A 209 -18.18 -20.13 -1.10
C ARG A 209 -18.09 -18.62 -0.92
N ARG A 210 -17.05 -17.98 -1.46
CA ARG A 210 -16.90 -16.51 -1.44
C ARG A 210 -18.08 -15.82 -2.13
N TYR A 211 -18.46 -16.27 -3.33
CA TYR A 211 -19.57 -15.69 -4.09
C TYR A 211 -20.93 -16.08 -3.50
N GLU A 212 -21.11 -17.31 -3.03
CA GLU A 212 -22.34 -17.72 -2.33
C GLU A 212 -22.56 -16.90 -1.05
N GLY A 213 -21.49 -16.67 -0.28
CA GLY A 213 -21.49 -15.86 0.94
C GLY A 213 -21.90 -14.40 0.69
N SER A 214 -21.57 -13.86 -0.49
CA SER A 214 -21.96 -12.51 -0.90
C SER A 214 -23.35 -12.44 -1.53
N GLY A 215 -24.15 -13.51 -1.43
CA GLY A 215 -25.48 -13.60 -2.02
C GLY A 215 -25.50 -13.89 -3.54
N ALA A 216 -24.35 -14.09 -4.17
CA ALA A 216 -24.21 -14.28 -5.62
C ALA A 216 -24.52 -15.72 -6.09
N LYS A 217 -25.50 -16.40 -5.47
CA LYS A 217 -25.82 -17.80 -5.77
C LYS A 217 -26.15 -18.03 -7.25
N ALA A 218 -26.82 -17.07 -7.89
CA ALA A 218 -27.15 -17.14 -9.31
C ALA A 218 -25.89 -17.17 -10.20
N MET A 219 -24.84 -16.41 -9.85
CA MET A 219 -23.56 -16.42 -10.56
C MET A 219 -22.85 -17.76 -10.40
N VAL A 220 -22.90 -18.32 -9.19
CA VAL A 220 -22.27 -19.61 -8.86
C VAL A 220 -22.93 -20.79 -9.55
N SER A 221 -24.25 -20.72 -9.76
CA SER A 221 -25.02 -21.72 -10.50
C SER A 221 -24.90 -21.58 -12.03
N ALA A 222 -24.24 -20.53 -12.53
CA ALA A 222 -24.07 -20.34 -13.97
C ALA A 222 -23.11 -21.40 -14.55
N PRO A 223 -23.40 -21.98 -15.73
CA PRO A 223 -22.52 -22.98 -16.35
C PRO A 223 -21.10 -22.48 -16.63
N SER A 224 -20.91 -21.18 -16.77
CA SER A 224 -19.61 -20.54 -17.03
C SER A 224 -18.81 -20.22 -15.76
N PHE A 225 -19.34 -20.48 -14.56
CA PHE A 225 -18.69 -20.10 -13.31
C PHE A 225 -17.32 -20.78 -13.17
N ASP A 226 -17.29 -22.11 -13.26
CA ASP A 226 -16.06 -22.90 -13.10
C ASP A 226 -15.00 -22.51 -14.14
N GLU A 227 -15.42 -22.30 -15.40
CA GLU A 227 -14.53 -21.84 -16.46
C GLU A 227 -13.95 -20.45 -16.15
N THR A 228 -14.77 -19.53 -15.64
CA THR A 228 -14.34 -18.17 -15.27
C THR A 228 -13.30 -18.22 -14.15
N ILE A 229 -13.56 -19.00 -13.10
CA ILE A 229 -12.64 -19.15 -11.98
C ILE A 229 -11.36 -19.89 -12.40
N GLN A 230 -11.47 -20.88 -13.29
CA GLN A 230 -10.30 -21.55 -13.87
C GLN A 230 -9.42 -20.59 -14.67
N ARG A 231 -10.01 -19.73 -15.51
CA ARG A 231 -9.26 -18.68 -16.21
C ARG A 231 -8.58 -17.73 -15.22
N GLN A 232 -9.27 -17.33 -14.15
CA GLN A 232 -8.66 -16.53 -13.09
C GLN A 232 -7.45 -17.25 -12.46
N TRP A 233 -7.58 -18.54 -12.11
CA TRP A 233 -6.47 -19.34 -11.59
C TRP A 233 -5.29 -19.40 -12.57
N GLN A 234 -5.56 -19.59 -13.86
CA GLN A 234 -4.51 -19.62 -14.89
C GLN A 234 -3.80 -18.28 -15.03
N HIS A 235 -4.54 -17.17 -14.96
CA HIS A 235 -4.01 -15.81 -15.05
C HIS A 235 -3.34 -15.31 -13.77
N MET A 236 -3.58 -15.93 -12.62
CA MET A 236 -2.79 -15.65 -11.42
C MET A 236 -1.33 -15.81 -11.77
N PRO A 237 -0.48 -14.83 -11.42
CA PRO A 237 0.93 -14.88 -11.76
C PRO A 237 1.48 -16.22 -11.28
N ALA A 238 1.84 -17.09 -12.23
CA ALA A 238 2.68 -18.24 -11.91
C ALA A 238 3.85 -17.69 -11.09
N SER A 239 4.33 -18.46 -10.11
CA SER A 239 5.59 -18.14 -9.44
C SER A 239 6.55 -17.66 -10.53
N ARG A 240 6.90 -16.36 -10.58
CA ARG A 240 7.73 -15.75 -11.64
C ARG A 240 9.17 -16.29 -11.64
N GLN A 241 9.36 -17.48 -11.08
CA GLN A 241 10.49 -18.31 -11.38
C GLN A 241 10.39 -18.71 -12.85
N PRO A 242 11.48 -18.52 -13.62
CA PRO A 242 11.75 -19.47 -14.69
C PRO A 242 11.54 -20.88 -14.11
N PRO A 243 10.92 -21.82 -14.84
CA PRO A 243 10.86 -23.20 -14.39
C PRO A 243 12.26 -23.55 -13.87
N PRO A 244 12.36 -24.05 -12.63
CA PRO A 244 13.66 -24.27 -12.06
C PRO A 244 14.46 -25.14 -13.05
N PRO A 245 15.74 -24.82 -13.32
CA PRO A 245 16.55 -25.69 -14.17
C PRO A 245 16.39 -27.12 -13.67
N GLU A 246 16.17 -28.06 -14.60
CA GLU A 246 15.87 -29.47 -14.29
C GLU A 246 16.65 -29.92 -13.05
N GLY A 247 15.95 -30.18 -11.94
CA GLY A 247 16.57 -30.61 -10.68
C GLY A 247 16.60 -29.62 -9.51
N GLN A 248 15.97 -28.43 -9.57
CA GLN A 248 15.77 -27.66 -8.33
C GLN A 248 14.79 -28.42 -7.41
N THR A 249 15.35 -29.03 -6.37
CA THR A 249 14.60 -29.87 -5.46
C THR A 249 13.81 -29.01 -4.47
N PHE A 250 12.72 -29.56 -3.93
CA PHE A 250 12.00 -28.99 -2.79
C PHE A 250 12.93 -28.57 -1.62
N ALA A 251 14.09 -29.23 -1.47
CA ALA A 251 15.11 -28.85 -0.50
C ALA A 251 15.72 -27.47 -0.80
N ALA A 252 16.08 -27.18 -2.06
CA ALA A 252 16.60 -25.88 -2.46
C ALA A 252 15.57 -24.76 -2.23
N TYR A 253 14.29 -25.02 -2.53
CA TYR A 253 13.20 -24.09 -2.19
C TYR A 253 13.13 -23.85 -0.68
N SER A 254 13.11 -24.92 0.13
CA SER A 254 13.06 -24.82 1.58
C SER A 254 14.25 -24.03 2.16
N ASP A 255 15.45 -24.25 1.65
CA ASP A 255 16.65 -23.56 2.11
C ASP A 255 16.63 -22.08 1.73
N THR A 256 16.12 -21.76 0.53
CA THR A 256 15.93 -20.35 0.12
C THR A 256 14.97 -19.62 1.06
N VAL A 257 13.84 -20.25 1.44
CA VAL A 257 12.90 -19.67 2.41
C VAL A 257 13.58 -19.49 3.77
N LYS A 258 14.34 -20.47 4.25
CA LYS A 258 15.09 -20.35 5.52
C LYS A 258 16.10 -19.21 5.49
N ILE A 259 16.86 -19.05 4.40
CA ILE A 259 17.83 -17.96 4.23
C ILE A 259 17.13 -16.60 4.33
N ARG A 260 16.00 -16.41 3.64
CA ARG A 260 15.22 -15.17 3.71
C ARG A 260 14.68 -14.87 5.11
N LEU A 261 14.30 -15.90 5.86
CA LEU A 261 13.75 -15.74 7.21
C LEU A 261 14.81 -15.62 8.31
N ALA A 262 16.07 -16.01 8.04
CA ALA A 262 17.14 -16.02 9.02
C ALA A 262 17.35 -14.68 9.76
N PRO A 263 17.27 -13.50 9.11
CA PRO A 263 17.42 -12.21 9.80
C PRO A 263 16.35 -11.91 10.85
N TYR A 264 15.20 -12.60 10.79
CA TYR A 264 14.08 -12.32 11.69
C TYR A 264 14.07 -13.19 12.95
N HIS A 265 14.95 -14.20 13.06
CA HIS A 265 15.14 -14.97 14.30
C HIS A 265 13.83 -15.53 14.93
N PHE A 266 12.93 -16.04 14.12
CA PHE A 266 11.68 -16.65 14.62
C PHE A 266 11.93 -18.01 15.29
N THR A 267 11.16 -18.29 16.33
CA THR A 267 11.08 -19.55 17.08
C THR A 267 9.63 -20.03 17.06
N PRO A 268 9.28 -21.25 16.61
CA PRO A 268 10.12 -22.40 16.23
C PRO A 268 10.75 -22.33 14.84
N SER A 269 11.78 -23.17 14.62
CA SER A 269 12.44 -23.35 13.32
C SER A 269 11.47 -23.76 12.21
N LEU A 270 11.64 -23.19 11.02
CA LEU A 270 10.85 -23.53 9.83
C LEU A 270 11.11 -24.97 9.37
N GLN A 271 10.03 -25.75 9.22
CA GLN A 271 10.05 -27.09 8.63
C GLN A 271 8.95 -27.22 7.57
N LEU A 272 9.28 -26.89 6.32
CA LEU A 272 8.33 -27.02 5.21
C LEU A 272 8.01 -28.50 4.94
N ARG A 273 6.76 -28.78 4.60
CA ARG A 273 6.30 -30.11 4.19
C ARG A 273 6.16 -30.17 2.68
N LYS A 274 6.50 -31.33 2.09
CA LYS A 274 6.35 -31.58 0.65
C LYS A 274 4.88 -31.52 0.21
N ASP A 275 3.98 -31.84 1.11
CA ASP A 275 2.54 -31.73 0.92
C ASP A 275 2.04 -30.47 1.65
N PRO A 276 1.54 -29.44 0.94
CA PRO A 276 1.08 -28.19 1.54
C PRO A 276 0.00 -28.39 2.60
N GLN A 277 -0.90 -29.35 2.39
CA GLN A 277 -2.05 -29.58 3.28
C GLN A 277 -1.64 -30.11 4.67
N LYS A 278 -0.39 -30.59 4.81
CA LYS A 278 0.16 -31.10 6.07
C LYS A 278 0.93 -30.05 6.86
N GLN A 279 0.97 -28.81 6.40
CA GLN A 279 1.63 -27.72 7.11
C GLN A 279 0.79 -27.24 8.28
N THR A 280 1.47 -26.77 9.31
CA THR A 280 0.80 -26.06 10.40
C THR A 280 0.53 -24.62 9.97
N ALA A 281 -0.47 -23.97 10.56
CA ALA A 281 -0.76 -22.56 10.32
C ALA A 281 0.48 -21.66 10.52
N TRP A 282 1.32 -21.97 11.51
CA TRP A 282 2.60 -21.28 11.72
C TRP A 282 3.58 -21.47 10.56
N THR A 283 3.70 -22.70 10.06
CA THR A 283 4.61 -23.02 8.96
C THR A 283 4.15 -22.36 7.66
N ASP A 284 2.84 -22.40 7.38
CA ASP A 284 2.23 -21.70 6.23
C ASP A 284 2.47 -20.20 6.32
N TRP A 285 2.30 -19.59 7.50
CA TRP A 285 2.53 -18.16 7.68
C TRP A 285 3.99 -17.75 7.44
N LEU A 286 4.95 -18.54 7.91
CA LEU A 286 6.37 -18.28 7.63
C LEU A 286 6.73 -18.49 6.16
N GLU A 287 6.13 -19.48 5.50
CA GLU A 287 6.29 -19.66 4.05
C GLU A 287 5.69 -18.49 3.27
N TYR A 288 4.54 -17.98 3.72
CA TYR A 288 3.91 -16.76 3.18
C TYR A 288 4.80 -15.53 3.36
N LEU A 289 5.44 -15.34 4.52
CA LEU A 289 6.44 -14.29 4.71
C LEU A 289 7.61 -14.44 3.74
N GLY A 290 8.11 -15.66 3.54
CA GLY A 290 9.16 -15.94 2.55
C GLY A 290 8.73 -15.60 1.12
N PHE A 291 7.46 -15.84 0.78
CA PHE A 291 6.86 -15.45 -0.49
C PHE A 291 6.80 -13.92 -0.66
N GLU A 292 6.33 -13.18 0.35
CA GLU A 292 6.23 -11.73 0.29
C GLU A 292 7.62 -11.04 0.26
N LEU A 293 8.62 -11.59 0.97
CA LEU A 293 10.01 -11.13 0.89
C LEU A 293 10.58 -11.30 -0.52
N ARG A 294 10.34 -12.45 -1.15
CA ARG A 294 10.73 -12.67 -2.55
C ARG A 294 10.06 -11.66 -3.49
N CYS A 295 8.78 -11.37 -3.29
CA CYS A 295 8.09 -10.36 -4.09
C CYS A 295 8.70 -8.97 -3.90
N LEU A 296 9.11 -8.62 -2.68
CA LEU A 296 9.82 -7.37 -2.42
C LEU A 296 11.18 -7.31 -3.13
N GLU A 297 11.97 -8.39 -3.08
CA GLU A 297 13.25 -8.50 -3.79
C GLU A 297 13.07 -8.24 -5.30
N MET A 298 12.08 -8.90 -5.91
CA MET A 298 11.80 -8.75 -7.35
C MET A 298 11.36 -7.33 -7.71
N LEU A 299 10.44 -6.72 -6.96
CA LEU A 299 9.94 -5.38 -7.26
C LEU A 299 11.02 -4.31 -7.05
N THR A 300 11.83 -4.47 -6.01
CA THR A 300 12.98 -3.59 -5.75
C THR A 300 13.99 -3.67 -6.89
N ALA A 301 14.34 -4.88 -7.35
CA ALA A 301 15.26 -5.07 -8.47
C ALA A 301 14.72 -4.45 -9.79
N VAL A 302 13.41 -4.54 -10.05
CA VAL A 302 12.80 -3.89 -11.21
C VAL A 302 12.92 -2.37 -11.10
N ALA A 303 12.61 -1.78 -9.95
CA ALA A 303 12.72 -0.34 -9.72
C ALA A 303 14.18 0.15 -9.90
N GLU A 304 15.15 -0.55 -9.32
CA GLU A 304 16.59 -0.25 -9.46
C GLU A 304 17.04 -0.33 -10.93
N SER A 305 16.57 -1.33 -11.68
CA SER A 305 16.92 -1.46 -13.10
C SER A 305 16.41 -0.30 -13.97
N LEU A 306 15.31 0.34 -13.57
CA LEU A 306 14.68 1.45 -14.28
C LEU A 306 15.20 2.83 -13.84
N GLU A 307 15.87 2.91 -12.70
CA GLU A 307 16.38 4.14 -12.10
C GLU A 307 17.34 4.93 -13.03
N PRO A 308 18.28 4.31 -13.78
CA PRO A 308 19.12 5.06 -14.71
C PRO A 308 18.33 5.76 -15.82
N LYS A 309 17.24 5.15 -16.30
CA LYS A 309 16.36 5.74 -17.31
C LYS A 309 15.58 6.91 -16.72
N TYR A 310 15.05 6.75 -15.52
CA TYR A 310 14.39 7.83 -14.78
C TYR A 310 15.29 9.06 -14.66
N HIS A 311 16.52 8.90 -14.13
CA HIS A 311 17.46 10.01 -14.00
C HIS A 311 17.84 10.65 -15.33
N ARG A 312 17.93 9.87 -16.42
CA ARG A 312 18.18 10.41 -17.76
C ARG A 312 17.01 11.29 -18.23
N SER A 313 15.78 10.86 -18.01
CA SER A 313 14.57 11.64 -18.33
C SER A 313 14.46 12.89 -17.46
N THR A 314 14.72 12.80 -16.16
CA THR A 314 14.76 13.98 -15.26
C THR A 314 15.78 15.00 -15.73
N ARG A 315 16.99 14.59 -16.10
CA ARG A 315 18.01 15.50 -16.64
C ARG A 315 17.58 16.16 -17.95
N ARG A 316 16.86 15.46 -18.81
CA ARG A 316 16.33 16.03 -20.07
C ARG A 316 15.26 17.08 -19.79
N LEU A 317 14.32 16.80 -18.89
CA LEU A 317 13.29 17.76 -18.49
C LEU A 317 13.93 19.04 -17.93
N LEU A 318 14.86 18.91 -16.97
CA LEU A 318 15.54 20.06 -16.37
C LEU A 318 16.30 20.91 -17.40
N ARG A 319 16.89 20.29 -18.43
CA ARG A 319 17.55 21.02 -19.53
C ARG A 319 16.55 21.75 -20.43
N ALA A 320 15.39 21.16 -20.69
CA ALA A 320 14.35 21.78 -21.49
C ALA A 320 13.69 22.98 -20.78
N THR A 321 13.68 23.00 -19.45
CA THR A 321 13.12 24.08 -18.64
C THR A 321 14.09 25.26 -18.42
N GLN A 322 15.36 25.16 -18.83
CA GLN A 322 16.29 26.28 -18.68
C GLN A 322 15.95 27.39 -19.69
N PRO A 323 15.70 28.63 -19.24
CA PRO A 323 15.39 29.73 -20.12
C PRO A 323 16.59 30.00 -21.03
N ASN A 324 16.34 30.06 -22.33
CA ASN A 324 17.35 30.40 -23.32
C ASN A 324 17.66 31.90 -23.15
N GLY A 325 18.75 32.23 -22.44
CA GLY A 325 19.10 33.59 -22.00
C GLY A 325 19.44 34.61 -23.10
N ASN A 326 19.01 34.40 -24.34
CA ASN A 326 19.45 35.16 -25.50
C ASN A 326 18.45 36.21 -26.04
N ASN A 327 17.30 36.42 -25.39
CA ASN A 327 16.30 37.39 -25.86
C ASN A 327 16.16 38.59 -24.92
N ALA A 328 17.25 39.36 -24.79
CA ALA A 328 17.22 40.67 -24.14
C ALA A 328 17.95 41.69 -25.02
N ALA A 329 17.34 42.07 -26.14
CA ALA A 329 17.56 43.40 -26.74
C ALA A 329 16.58 43.68 -27.90
N SER A 330 15.94 44.85 -27.78
CA SER A 330 15.40 45.66 -28.88
C SER A 330 13.96 45.41 -29.35
N GLY A 331 13.05 46.23 -28.79
CA GLY A 331 11.85 46.78 -29.44
C GLY A 331 10.97 45.79 -30.18
N VAL A 332 10.08 45.09 -29.47
CA VAL A 332 9.35 43.94 -30.03
C VAL A 332 7.85 44.21 -30.17
N ASN A 333 7.35 43.81 -31.34
CA ASN A 333 5.96 43.67 -31.70
C ASN A 333 5.26 42.64 -30.79
N MET A 334 4.30 43.07 -29.98
CA MET A 334 3.55 42.26 -29.00
C MET A 334 2.98 40.95 -29.57
N ALA A 335 2.60 40.92 -30.86
CA ALA A 335 2.11 39.70 -31.51
C ALA A 335 3.21 38.62 -31.66
N LYS A 336 4.47 39.03 -31.87
CA LYS A 336 5.62 38.11 -31.95
C LYS A 336 5.96 37.54 -30.57
N GLU A 337 5.87 38.34 -29.51
CA GLU A 337 6.09 37.88 -28.13
C GLU A 337 5.03 36.86 -27.71
N LEU A 338 3.76 37.13 -28.02
CA LEU A 338 2.67 36.22 -27.70
C LEU A 338 2.76 34.89 -28.47
N ALA A 339 3.20 34.93 -29.74
CA ALA A 339 3.46 33.72 -30.52
C ALA A 339 4.64 32.91 -29.95
N ALA A 340 5.73 33.58 -29.55
CA ALA A 340 6.87 32.93 -28.91
C ALA A 340 6.48 32.29 -27.56
N ALA A 341 5.73 33.01 -26.72
CA ALA A 341 5.25 32.50 -25.43
C ALA A 341 4.34 31.27 -25.59
N ARG A 342 3.49 31.23 -26.61
CA ARG A 342 2.67 30.04 -26.92
C ARG A 342 3.54 28.85 -27.35
N ALA A 343 4.51 29.07 -28.24
CA ALA A 343 5.43 28.03 -28.67
C ALA A 343 6.26 27.47 -27.50
N ASP A 344 6.72 28.33 -26.59
CA ASP A 344 7.46 27.94 -25.39
C ASP A 344 6.60 27.11 -24.43
N ARG A 345 5.32 27.50 -24.24
CA ARG A 345 4.35 26.73 -23.46
C ARG A 345 4.14 25.33 -24.07
N ASP A 346 3.90 25.25 -25.37
CA ASP A 346 3.65 23.98 -26.05
C ASP A 346 4.88 23.06 -26.00
N ALA A 347 6.07 23.62 -26.18
CA ALA A 347 7.33 22.89 -26.03
C ALA A 347 7.53 22.36 -24.61
N SER A 348 7.22 23.18 -23.60
CA SER A 348 7.28 22.80 -22.19
C SER A 348 6.29 21.68 -21.87
N GLN A 349 5.04 21.80 -22.32
CA GLN A 349 4.01 20.77 -22.13
C GLN A 349 4.44 19.45 -22.76
N LYS A 350 4.94 19.47 -23.99
CA LYS A 350 5.45 18.28 -24.67
C LYS A 350 6.62 17.64 -23.92
N SER A 351 7.50 18.44 -23.31
CA SER A 351 8.59 17.93 -22.49
C SER A 351 8.07 17.23 -21.22
N ILE A 352 7.04 17.79 -20.57
CA ILE A 352 6.39 17.20 -19.40
C ILE A 352 5.73 15.87 -19.78
N ASP A 353 4.94 15.83 -20.85
CA ASP A 353 4.24 14.62 -21.29
C ASP A 353 5.21 13.49 -21.63
N ASN A 354 6.32 13.83 -22.30
CA ASN A 354 7.39 12.88 -22.59
C ASN A 354 8.05 12.37 -21.30
N PHE A 355 8.32 13.26 -20.34
CA PHE A 355 8.88 12.86 -19.05
C PHE A 355 7.95 11.90 -18.30
N LEU A 356 6.65 12.22 -18.20
CA LEU A 356 5.66 11.37 -17.53
C LEU A 356 5.63 9.98 -18.16
N ARG A 357 5.51 9.91 -19.50
CA ARG A 357 5.50 8.63 -20.24
C ARG A 357 6.78 7.82 -20.05
N GLU A 358 7.94 8.47 -20.10
CA GLU A 358 9.23 7.78 -19.97
C GLU A 358 9.53 7.29 -18.54
N THR A 359 8.96 7.96 -17.54
CA THR A 359 9.18 7.68 -16.11
C THR A 359 8.09 6.82 -15.48
N GLU A 360 6.94 6.65 -16.14
CA GLU A 360 5.79 5.90 -15.63
C GLU A 360 6.17 4.52 -15.08
N ALA A 361 6.95 3.74 -15.84
CA ALA A 361 7.37 2.40 -15.44
C ALA A 361 8.21 2.40 -14.15
N TYR A 362 9.12 3.37 -14.00
CA TYR A 362 9.94 3.50 -12.78
C TYR A 362 9.07 3.90 -11.58
N THR A 363 8.21 4.91 -11.76
CA THR A 363 7.31 5.39 -10.71
C THR A 363 6.38 4.28 -10.24
N ARG A 364 5.82 3.48 -11.17
CA ARG A 364 5.02 2.31 -10.85
C ARG A 364 5.82 1.26 -10.08
N ALA A 365 6.98 0.85 -10.58
CA ALA A 365 7.80 -0.17 -9.92
C ALA A 365 8.25 0.24 -8.51
N ARG A 366 8.66 1.50 -8.33
CA ARG A 366 9.09 2.04 -7.03
C ARG A 366 7.93 2.06 -6.03
N ARG A 367 6.73 2.38 -6.48
CA ARG A 367 5.52 2.36 -5.68
C ARG A 367 5.09 0.94 -5.32
N ASP A 368 5.10 0.02 -6.28
CA ASP A 368 4.79 -1.39 -6.02
C ASP A 368 5.74 -1.95 -4.96
N ALA A 369 7.04 -1.62 -5.03
CA ALA A 369 8.01 -1.99 -4.01
C ALA A 369 7.71 -1.36 -2.63
N LEU A 370 7.23 -0.12 -2.58
CA LEU A 370 6.81 0.54 -1.34
C LEU A 370 5.63 -0.19 -0.67
N TYR A 371 4.54 -0.43 -1.41
CA TYR A 371 3.38 -1.15 -0.86
C TYR A 371 3.73 -2.58 -0.47
N GLN A 372 4.56 -3.25 -1.27
CA GLN A 372 5.07 -4.57 -0.95
C GLN A 372 5.90 -4.57 0.34
N ARG A 373 6.69 -3.52 0.60
CA ARG A 373 7.44 -3.37 1.85
C ARG A 373 6.50 -3.25 3.05
N HIS A 374 5.46 -2.42 2.96
CA HIS A 374 4.44 -2.32 4.01
C HIS A 374 3.76 -3.66 4.27
N ARG A 375 3.49 -4.45 3.22
CA ARG A 375 2.96 -5.80 3.36
C ARG A 375 3.91 -6.72 4.10
N VAL A 376 5.20 -6.73 3.75
CA VAL A 376 6.23 -7.50 4.45
C VAL A 376 6.30 -7.12 5.93
N GLU A 377 6.32 -5.82 6.24
CA GLU A 377 6.31 -5.30 7.61
C GLU A 377 5.08 -5.78 8.40
N TRP A 378 3.90 -5.75 7.78
CA TRP A 378 2.67 -6.28 8.37
C TRP A 378 2.74 -7.80 8.61
N VAL A 379 3.20 -8.60 7.63
CA VAL A 379 3.32 -10.06 7.80
C VAL A 379 4.31 -10.41 8.91
N ILE A 380 5.41 -9.68 9.05
CA ILE A 380 6.37 -9.85 10.14
C ILE A 380 5.72 -9.57 11.50
N LYS A 381 4.94 -8.49 11.61
CA LYS A 381 4.22 -8.15 12.85
C LYS A 381 3.25 -9.26 13.23
N GLU A 382 2.47 -9.77 12.28
CA GLU A 382 1.56 -10.89 12.50
C GLU A 382 2.29 -12.18 12.90
N ALA A 383 3.44 -12.47 12.27
CA ALA A 383 4.26 -13.62 12.64
C ALA A 383 4.73 -13.52 14.11
N ARG A 384 5.11 -12.33 14.58
CA ARG A 384 5.46 -12.11 15.99
C ARG A 384 4.28 -12.33 16.92
N LEU A 385 3.08 -11.90 16.54
CA LEU A 385 1.86 -12.13 17.33
C LEU A 385 1.55 -13.63 17.43
N MET A 386 1.64 -14.36 16.32
CA MET A 386 1.44 -15.82 16.30
C MET A 386 2.49 -16.55 17.16
N GLU A 387 3.75 -16.14 17.11
CA GLU A 387 4.83 -16.67 17.94
C GLU A 387 4.53 -16.51 19.45
N ALA A 388 4.06 -15.34 19.84
CA ALA A 388 3.65 -15.04 21.21
C ALA A 388 2.43 -15.88 21.64
N GLU A 389 1.41 -15.96 20.79
CA GLU A 389 0.18 -16.74 21.03
C GLU A 389 0.51 -18.23 21.26
N MET A 390 1.34 -18.82 20.40
CA MET A 390 1.79 -20.21 20.56
C MET A 390 2.56 -20.43 21.86
N SER A 391 3.39 -19.46 22.26
CA SER A 391 4.15 -19.53 23.50
C SER A 391 3.24 -19.50 24.73
N LEU A 392 2.20 -18.68 24.72
CA LEU A 392 1.18 -18.62 25.76
C LEU A 392 0.41 -19.95 25.86
N GLN A 393 -0.05 -20.50 24.72
CA GLN A 393 -0.75 -21.78 24.68
C GLN A 393 0.08 -22.93 25.27
N ARG A 394 1.39 -22.98 24.96
CA ARG A 394 2.32 -23.98 25.56
C ARG A 394 2.43 -23.83 27.07
N ASN A 395 2.46 -22.60 27.58
CA ASN A 395 2.56 -22.34 29.02
C ASN A 395 1.27 -22.73 29.77
N LEU A 396 0.10 -22.44 29.19
CA LEU A 396 -1.20 -22.85 29.74
C LEU A 396 -1.33 -24.38 29.80
N ALA A 397 -0.90 -25.08 28.74
CA ALA A 397 -0.90 -26.55 28.72
C ALA A 397 0.01 -27.16 29.80
N LYS A 398 1.19 -26.57 30.04
CA LYS A 398 2.10 -27.01 31.12
C LYS A 398 1.52 -26.77 32.52
N SER A 399 0.86 -25.64 32.73
CA SER A 399 0.24 -25.30 34.01
C SER A 399 -0.89 -26.28 34.38
N ARG A 400 -1.76 -26.62 33.42
CA ARG A 400 -2.83 -27.61 33.62
C ARG A 400 -2.27 -28.99 34.01
N LYS A 401 -1.20 -29.44 33.36
CA LYS A 401 -0.56 -30.72 33.68
C LYS A 401 0.02 -30.77 35.09
N ARG A 402 0.52 -29.64 35.60
CA ARG A 402 1.02 -29.56 36.99
C ARG A 402 -0.13 -29.64 38.00
N LYS A 403 -1.24 -28.93 37.76
CA LYS A 403 -2.41 -28.96 38.66
C LYS A 403 -3.07 -30.34 38.72
N GLN A 404 -3.14 -31.07 37.60
CA GLN A 404 -3.71 -32.41 37.57
C GLN A 404 -2.88 -33.45 38.35
N ARG A 405 -1.58 -33.22 38.53
CA ARG A 405 -0.69 -34.12 39.29
C ARG A 405 -0.79 -33.94 40.81
N ASP A 406 -1.25 -32.78 41.28
CA ASP A 406 -1.40 -32.48 42.71
C ASP A 406 -2.80 -32.86 43.25
N GLU A 407 -3.77 -33.15 42.37
CA GLU A 407 -5.14 -33.57 42.71
C GLU A 407 -5.37 -35.09 42.61
N GLU A 408 -4.37 -35.85 42.16
CA GLU A 408 -4.47 -37.32 42.12
C GLU A 408 -4.16 -37.87 43.52
N PRO A 409 -5.12 -38.56 44.19
CA PRO A 409 -4.88 -39.13 45.51
C PRO A 409 -3.71 -40.11 45.46
N PRO A 410 -2.83 -40.14 46.47
CA PRO A 410 -1.68 -41.04 46.45
C PRO A 410 -2.15 -42.49 46.31
N GLU A 411 -1.88 -43.08 45.14
CA GLU A 411 -2.09 -44.50 44.92
C GLU A 411 -1.31 -45.29 45.99
N PRO A 412 -1.95 -46.29 46.64
CA PRO A 412 -1.33 -47.07 47.69
C PRO A 412 -0.14 -47.85 47.11
N GLN A 413 1.07 -47.40 47.46
CA GLN A 413 2.29 -48.12 47.08
C GLN A 413 2.24 -49.57 47.57
N PRO A 414 2.52 -50.57 46.71
CA PRO A 414 2.60 -51.94 47.13
C PRO A 414 3.75 -52.10 48.13
N LYS A 415 3.39 -52.48 49.36
CA LYS A 415 4.31 -52.81 50.46
C LYS A 415 5.37 -53.80 49.97
N ARG A 416 6.57 -53.30 49.72
CA ARG A 416 7.75 -54.13 49.50
C ARG A 416 8.09 -54.86 50.79
N THR A 417 7.83 -56.17 50.79
CA THR A 417 8.22 -57.13 51.81
C THR A 417 9.73 -57.07 52.03
N ARG A 418 10.12 -56.79 53.27
CA ARG A 418 11.47 -56.99 53.80
C ARG A 418 11.86 -58.45 53.57
N GLN A 419 12.82 -58.72 52.69
CA GLN A 419 13.57 -59.96 52.70
C GLN A 419 15.00 -59.67 53.14
N ARG A 420 15.36 -60.28 54.26
CA ARG A 420 16.61 -60.17 55.00
C ARG A 420 17.52 -61.31 54.53
N GLY A 421 18.74 -60.97 54.15
CA GLY A 421 19.83 -61.89 53.77
C GLY A 421 20.70 -61.18 52.75
N GLY A 422 22.00 -60.94 52.92
CA GLY A 422 22.99 -61.64 53.72
C GLY A 422 24.13 -62.01 52.77
N GLY A 423 25.30 -61.35 52.90
CA GLY A 423 26.50 -61.56 52.08
C GLY A 423 26.50 -60.73 50.79
N GLY A 424 27.58 -60.10 50.34
CA GLY A 424 28.97 -60.12 50.75
C GLY A 424 29.77 -59.63 49.54
N GLY A 425 30.78 -58.79 49.76
CA GLY A 425 31.83 -58.51 48.77
C GLY A 425 31.47 -57.56 47.62
N MET A 426 32.14 -56.41 47.57
CA MET A 426 33.28 -56.16 46.67
C MET A 426 33.35 -54.66 46.36
N GLN A 427 34.32 -54.01 47.00
CA GLN A 427 34.76 -52.66 46.65
C GLN A 427 35.34 -52.67 45.24
N ARG A 428 34.79 -51.86 44.33
CA ARG A 428 35.53 -51.31 43.20
C ARG A 428 35.40 -49.79 43.22
N ARG A 429 36.52 -49.16 43.59
CA ARG A 429 36.80 -47.73 43.42
C ARG A 429 36.70 -47.40 41.91
N SER A 430 35.75 -46.55 41.55
CA SER A 430 35.78 -45.79 40.29
C SER A 430 36.31 -44.40 40.61
N GLN A 431 37.56 -44.13 40.20
CA GLN A 431 38.09 -42.77 40.16
C GLN A 431 37.55 -42.07 38.91
N ARG A 432 36.98 -40.89 39.14
CA ARG A 432 36.66 -39.88 38.14
C ARG A 432 37.94 -39.47 37.39
N LEU A 433 37.90 -39.51 36.07
CA LEU A 433 38.79 -38.71 35.23
C LEU A 433 37.93 -37.68 34.48
N ILE A 434 38.09 -36.44 34.94
CA ILE A 434 37.70 -35.21 34.26
C ILE A 434 38.75 -35.00 33.18
N LEU A 435 38.35 -34.98 31.91
CA LEU A 435 39.14 -34.35 30.86
C LEU A 435 38.30 -33.23 30.24
N GLY A 436 38.59 -32.01 30.68
CA GLY A 436 38.38 -30.82 29.87
C GLY A 436 39.49 -30.75 28.83
N VAL A 437 39.12 -30.49 27.58
CA VAL A 437 40.05 -30.05 26.55
C VAL A 437 39.59 -28.68 26.07
N ARG A 438 40.39 -27.70 26.48
CA ARG A 438 40.46 -26.33 26.04
C ARG A 438 41.44 -26.33 24.86
N VAL A 439 41.08 -25.79 23.70
CA VAL A 439 42.06 -25.42 22.67
C VAL A 439 41.85 -23.94 22.35
N LEU A 440 42.89 -23.17 22.67
CA LEU A 440 43.15 -21.81 22.23
C LEU A 440 44.25 -21.86 21.17
N GLY A 441 44.18 -20.93 20.22
CA GLY A 441 45.21 -20.63 19.19
C GLY A 441 44.54 -20.51 17.82
N GLY A 442 44.41 -19.35 17.17
CA GLY A 442 45.22 -18.13 17.18
C GLY A 442 46.23 -18.17 16.03
N VAL A 443 46.07 -17.26 15.05
CA VAL A 443 47.06 -16.68 14.08
C VAL A 443 46.27 -16.22 12.83
N ARG A 444 46.00 -14.92 12.65
CA ARG A 444 46.77 -13.90 11.87
C ARG A 444 46.99 -14.28 10.39
N GLY A 445 46.36 -13.51 9.49
CA GLY A 445 46.67 -13.46 8.06
C GLY A 445 46.06 -12.22 7.42
N VAL A 446 46.91 -11.28 7.01
CA VAL A 446 46.63 -9.97 6.43
C VAL A 446 46.75 -10.07 4.89
N ILE A 447 45.75 -9.56 4.15
CA ILE A 447 45.75 -8.74 2.90
C ILE A 447 46.99 -8.88 1.96
N PRO A 448 46.85 -9.07 0.61
CA PRO A 448 46.50 -7.91 -0.22
C PRO A 448 45.72 -8.09 -1.54
N ALA A 449 45.31 -6.90 -1.99
CA ALA A 449 44.68 -6.54 -3.24
C ALA A 449 45.56 -6.75 -4.49
N GLY A 450 44.89 -6.99 -5.62
CA GLY A 450 45.27 -6.64 -7.00
C GLY A 450 43.96 -6.62 -7.80
N LYS A 451 43.46 -5.54 -8.39
CA LYS A 451 43.94 -4.70 -9.51
C LYS A 451 44.36 -5.48 -10.75
N THR A 452 43.81 -5.00 -11.88
CA THR A 452 44.01 -5.33 -13.32
C THR A 452 43.48 -6.70 -13.75
N GLU A 453 42.69 -6.84 -14.81
CA GLU A 453 42.95 -6.31 -16.15
C GLU A 453 41.69 -6.21 -17.06
N ARG A 454 41.79 -5.34 -18.07
CA ARG A 454 40.87 -5.20 -19.21
C ARG A 454 41.14 -6.33 -20.22
N ALA A 455 40.10 -6.85 -20.85
CA ALA A 455 40.14 -7.33 -22.24
C ALA A 455 38.68 -7.45 -22.74
N LEU A 456 38.26 -6.55 -23.64
CA LEU A 456 38.19 -6.76 -25.10
C LEU A 456 37.02 -7.64 -25.53
N ALA A 457 36.04 -6.97 -26.14
CA ALA A 457 35.04 -7.54 -27.03
C ALA A 457 35.69 -8.21 -28.25
N PRO A 458 34.91 -9.04 -28.96
CA PRO A 458 34.85 -8.86 -30.40
C PRO A 458 33.41 -8.70 -30.89
N CYS A 459 33.27 -7.79 -31.85
CA CYS A 459 32.18 -7.70 -32.79
C CYS A 459 31.99 -9.03 -33.55
N VAL A 460 30.74 -9.44 -33.72
CA VAL A 460 30.13 -9.78 -35.03
C VAL A 460 28.72 -9.21 -35.02
#